data_AF-A0A959XYD3-F1
#
_entry.id   AF-A0A959XYD3-F1
#
_cell.length_a   1.000
_cell.length_b   1.000
_cell.length_c   1.000
_cell.angle_alpha   90.00
_cell.angle_beta   90.00
_cell.angle_gamma   90.00
#
_symmetry.space_group_name_H-M   'P 1'
#
loop_
_entity.id
_entity.type
_entity.pdbx_description
1 polymer ?
#
loop_
_entity_poly.entity_id
_entity_poly.type
_entity_poly.pdbx_seq_one_letter_code
_entity_poly.pdbx_strand_id
1 'polypeptide(L)'
;MKKTSVIVITIFLAVNLGAQSVAINNDASTADASAALDIKSTDKGLLVPRMTTAQRNAIASPATGLLIFDTNTGTFWFKSAANWIEVVDTAHQQWSKAPNGSDLYLPYFRRVGINNSVPNFPLDVYGYSSDNGVALRLKNPTTTVGERTSLLLSTNDYNGNQGAAAISSISSVNGGQHLAFTTIPAGAQTANSTYERVRIDSSGNVGIGTKTPQQKLDVNGSIKLTGTVTNPSTGTTNLLPLAFGTVSSTGTIINGSGNFTVSHSTTGVYFIQVPGTTITSTNTMCIITPRAGINTSSIEMRYDYFGNQVEVLIRQYYVYTSLDPTTGNLASAALQYNNFNSDFSFVIYKF
;
A
#
# COMPACT_ATOMS: atom_id res chain seq x y z
N MET A 1 -100.96 24.10 -67.46
CA MET A 1 -99.86 24.79 -66.74
C MET A 1 -98.55 24.11 -67.13
N LYS A 2 -97.50 24.86 -67.50
CA LYS A 2 -96.14 24.28 -67.64
C LYS A 2 -95.54 24.13 -66.23
N LYS A 3 -94.97 22.97 -65.90
CA LYS A 3 -94.18 22.77 -64.67
C LYS A 3 -92.69 22.87 -65.03
N THR A 4 -92.01 23.86 -64.49
CA THR A 4 -90.56 24.02 -64.66
C THR A 4 -89.85 23.30 -63.51
N SER A 5 -89.19 22.18 -63.80
CA SER A 5 -88.42 21.44 -62.81
C SER A 5 -87.06 22.11 -62.57
N VAL A 6 -86.83 22.64 -61.37
CA VAL A 6 -85.51 23.11 -60.94
C VAL A 6 -84.77 21.93 -60.30
N ILE A 7 -83.59 21.61 -60.83
CA ILE A 7 -82.69 20.60 -60.25
C ILE A 7 -81.71 21.32 -59.34
N VAL A 8 -81.78 21.05 -58.03
CA VAL A 8 -80.79 21.52 -57.04
C VAL A 8 -79.76 20.42 -56.83
N ILE A 9 -78.52 20.65 -57.26
CA ILE A 9 -77.41 19.72 -57.05
C ILE A 9 -76.78 20.03 -55.69
N THR A 10 -77.02 19.17 -54.71
CA THR A 10 -76.39 19.26 -53.38
C THR A 10 -75.05 18.53 -53.42
N ILE A 11 -73.94 19.27 -53.37
CA ILE A 11 -72.60 18.69 -53.24
C ILE A 11 -72.39 18.24 -51.79
N PHE A 12 -72.28 16.92 -51.58
CA PHE A 12 -71.86 16.36 -50.30
C PHE A 12 -70.35 16.52 -50.13
N LEU A 13 -69.92 17.43 -49.26
CA LEU A 13 -68.51 17.60 -48.89
C LEU A 13 -68.12 16.56 -47.84
N ALA A 14 -67.52 15.44 -48.28
CA ALA A 14 -67.06 14.37 -47.41
C ALA A 14 -65.78 14.76 -46.64
N VAL A 15 -65.94 15.40 -45.48
CA VAL A 15 -64.85 15.66 -44.54
C VAL A 15 -64.47 14.38 -43.79
N ASN A 16 -63.23 13.92 -43.97
CA ASN A 16 -62.68 12.78 -43.22
C ASN A 16 -62.33 13.22 -41.79
N LEU A 17 -63.29 13.12 -40.87
CA LEU A 17 -63.08 13.33 -39.44
C LEU A 17 -62.32 12.15 -38.83
N GLY A 18 -61.00 12.13 -39.01
CA GLY A 18 -60.10 11.23 -38.30
C GLY A 18 -60.05 11.59 -36.81
N ALA A 19 -60.71 10.81 -35.97
CA ALA A 19 -60.55 10.87 -34.52
C ALA A 19 -59.11 10.48 -34.16
N GLN A 20 -58.32 11.45 -33.72
CA GLN A 20 -56.92 11.27 -33.35
C GLN A 20 -56.78 11.23 -31.84
N SER A 21 -56.26 10.10 -31.35
CA SER A 21 -55.94 9.82 -29.94
C SER A 21 -57.14 9.76 -28.97
N VAL A 22 -57.01 8.96 -27.91
CA VAL A 22 -58.01 8.83 -26.85
C VAL A 22 -57.59 9.66 -25.64
N ALA A 23 -58.38 10.66 -25.26
CA ALA A 23 -58.18 11.44 -24.04
C ALA A 23 -59.13 10.96 -22.93
N ILE A 24 -58.59 10.69 -21.73
CA ILE A 24 -59.37 10.38 -20.52
C ILE A 24 -59.00 11.40 -19.44
N ASN A 25 -59.83 12.43 -19.30
CA ASN A 25 -59.63 13.53 -18.35
C ASN A 25 -60.96 14.18 -17.94
N ASN A 26 -60.88 15.12 -17.00
CA ASN A 26 -62.03 15.86 -16.46
C ASN A 26 -62.03 17.35 -16.83
N ASP A 27 -61.02 17.82 -17.57
CA ASP A 27 -60.82 19.23 -17.94
C ASP A 27 -60.90 19.49 -19.46
N ALA A 28 -61.28 18.47 -20.23
CA ALA A 28 -61.47 18.51 -21.68
C ALA A 28 -60.21 18.89 -22.49
N SER A 29 -59.00 18.72 -21.94
CA SER A 29 -57.78 18.88 -22.73
C SER A 29 -57.70 17.81 -23.83
N THR A 30 -57.27 18.18 -25.03
CA THR A 30 -56.92 17.23 -26.09
C THR A 30 -55.79 16.31 -25.61
N ALA A 31 -55.82 15.05 -26.03
CA ALA A 31 -54.68 14.14 -25.84
C ALA A 31 -53.41 14.69 -26.51
N ASP A 32 -52.24 14.38 -25.95
CA ASP A 32 -50.97 14.67 -26.61
C ASP A 32 -50.89 13.97 -27.99
N ALA A 33 -50.38 14.69 -29.00
CA ALA A 33 -50.31 14.21 -30.39
C ALA A 33 -49.38 12.99 -30.59
N SER A 34 -48.52 12.68 -29.62
CA SER A 34 -47.68 11.47 -29.61
C SER A 34 -48.31 10.27 -28.88
N ALA A 35 -49.38 10.50 -28.10
CA ALA A 35 -50.02 9.47 -27.29
C ALA A 35 -51.24 8.87 -28.00
N ALA A 36 -51.30 7.54 -28.15
CA ALA A 36 -52.51 6.85 -28.61
C ALA A 36 -53.63 6.87 -27.55
N LEU A 37 -53.23 6.89 -26.27
CA LEU A 37 -54.08 6.99 -25.09
C LEU A 37 -53.40 7.92 -24.07
N ASP A 38 -54.10 8.97 -23.68
CA ASP A 38 -53.69 9.97 -22.69
C ASP A 38 -54.67 9.91 -21.50
N ILE A 39 -54.14 9.87 -20.27
CA ILE A 39 -54.92 9.76 -19.04
C ILE A 39 -54.42 10.80 -18.05
N LYS A 40 -55.27 11.77 -17.71
CA LYS A 40 -54.94 12.90 -16.85
C LYS A 40 -55.88 12.96 -15.65
N SER A 41 -55.32 12.69 -14.47
CA SER A 41 -55.97 12.84 -13.17
C SER A 41 -54.93 13.21 -12.11
N THR A 42 -55.37 13.91 -11.07
CA THR A 42 -54.57 14.26 -9.89
C THR A 42 -54.88 13.39 -8.67
N ASP A 43 -55.92 12.54 -8.75
CA ASP A 43 -56.50 11.78 -7.64
C ASP A 43 -56.70 10.28 -7.91
N LYS A 44 -56.50 9.84 -9.16
CA LYS A 44 -56.72 8.47 -9.65
C LYS A 44 -55.56 8.03 -10.56
N GLY A 45 -55.32 6.72 -10.61
CA GLY A 45 -54.35 6.10 -11.50
C GLY A 45 -54.97 5.06 -12.44
N LEU A 46 -54.18 4.56 -13.40
CA LEU A 46 -54.58 3.48 -14.30
C LEU A 46 -54.55 2.12 -13.58
N LEU A 47 -55.71 1.46 -13.48
CA LEU A 47 -55.75 0.02 -13.20
C LEU A 47 -55.60 -0.75 -14.52
N VAL A 48 -54.42 -1.32 -14.73
CA VAL A 48 -54.18 -2.37 -15.74
C VAL A 48 -54.98 -3.64 -15.41
N PRO A 49 -55.16 -4.60 -16.34
CA PRO A 49 -55.87 -5.84 -16.07
C PRO A 49 -55.34 -6.56 -14.81
N ARG A 50 -56.23 -6.73 -13.81
CA ARG A 50 -55.93 -7.36 -12.52
C ARG A 50 -56.39 -8.81 -12.56
N MET A 51 -55.50 -9.76 -12.31
CA MET A 51 -55.82 -11.19 -12.41
C MET A 51 -54.92 -12.06 -11.55
N THR A 52 -55.35 -13.29 -11.25
CA THR A 52 -54.53 -14.29 -10.57
C THR A 52 -53.35 -14.77 -11.43
N THR A 53 -52.30 -15.32 -10.81
CA THR A 53 -51.18 -15.96 -11.53
C THR A 53 -51.66 -17.09 -12.45
N ALA A 54 -52.70 -17.83 -12.05
CA ALA A 54 -53.31 -18.86 -12.89
C ALA A 54 -53.93 -18.26 -14.16
N GLN A 55 -54.69 -17.16 -14.04
CA GLN A 55 -55.28 -16.45 -15.18
C GLN A 55 -54.21 -15.80 -16.07
N ARG A 56 -53.17 -15.20 -15.49
CA ARG A 56 -52.00 -14.63 -16.19
C ARG A 56 -51.29 -15.66 -17.05
N ASN A 57 -51.06 -16.85 -16.49
CA ASN A 57 -50.41 -17.95 -17.19
C ASN A 57 -51.36 -18.65 -18.19
N ALA A 58 -52.68 -18.48 -18.06
CA ALA A 58 -53.70 -18.98 -18.99
C ALA A 58 -54.02 -18.02 -20.15
N ILE A 59 -53.43 -16.81 -20.22
CA ILE A 59 -53.55 -15.98 -21.43
C ILE A 59 -52.88 -16.71 -22.59
N ALA A 60 -53.64 -17.04 -23.63
CA ALA A 60 -53.12 -17.63 -24.85
C ALA A 60 -52.36 -16.58 -25.68
N SER A 61 -51.17 -16.94 -26.16
CA SER A 61 -50.31 -16.11 -27.03
C SER A 61 -50.19 -14.62 -26.61
N PRO A 62 -49.84 -14.30 -25.35
CA PRO A 62 -49.82 -12.93 -24.86
C PRO A 62 -48.74 -12.10 -25.58
N ALA A 63 -49.12 -10.92 -26.04
CA ALA A 63 -48.26 -10.02 -26.80
C ALA A 63 -47.03 -9.57 -25.99
N THR A 64 -45.90 -9.37 -26.66
CA THR A 64 -44.72 -8.77 -26.03
C THR A 64 -45.02 -7.32 -25.63
N GLY A 65 -44.70 -6.95 -24.40
CA GLY A 65 -45.06 -5.65 -23.79
C GLY A 65 -46.40 -5.64 -23.05
N LEU A 66 -47.19 -6.74 -23.07
CA LEU A 66 -48.45 -6.81 -22.33
C LEU A 66 -48.21 -6.67 -20.82
N LEU A 67 -48.66 -5.56 -20.23
CA LEU A 67 -48.57 -5.24 -18.80
C LEU A 67 -49.88 -5.63 -18.08
N ILE A 68 -49.76 -6.35 -16.97
CA ILE A 68 -50.85 -6.75 -16.07
C ILE A 68 -50.47 -6.49 -14.61
N PHE A 69 -51.44 -6.57 -13.71
CA PHE A 69 -51.22 -6.61 -12.26
C PHE A 69 -51.64 -7.99 -11.74
N ASP A 70 -50.71 -8.75 -11.18
CA ASP A 70 -50.99 -10.07 -10.65
C ASP A 70 -51.47 -9.94 -9.19
N THR A 71 -52.69 -10.40 -8.93
CA THR A 71 -53.34 -10.27 -7.62
C THR A 71 -52.90 -11.32 -6.60
N ASN A 72 -52.14 -12.34 -7.00
CA ASN A 72 -51.51 -13.28 -6.07
C ASN A 72 -50.14 -12.80 -5.60
N THR A 73 -49.36 -12.15 -6.48
CA THR A 73 -48.06 -11.57 -6.10
C THR A 73 -48.18 -10.15 -5.54
N GLY A 74 -49.25 -9.41 -5.91
CA GLY A 74 -49.47 -8.03 -5.50
C GLY A 74 -48.66 -7.00 -6.31
N THR A 75 -48.20 -7.39 -7.50
CA THR A 75 -47.18 -6.65 -8.28
C THR A 75 -47.56 -6.53 -9.76
N PHE A 76 -46.88 -5.61 -10.46
CA PHE A 76 -46.97 -5.50 -11.91
C PHE A 76 -46.09 -6.54 -12.61
N TRP A 77 -46.58 -7.15 -13.67
CA TRP A 77 -45.85 -8.09 -14.53
C TRP A 77 -46.03 -7.71 -16.00
N PHE A 78 -44.98 -7.85 -16.81
CA PHE A 78 -45.04 -7.67 -18.26
C PHE A 78 -44.60 -8.93 -19.01
N LYS A 79 -45.18 -9.17 -20.19
CA LYS A 79 -44.76 -10.27 -21.07
C LYS A 79 -43.55 -9.84 -21.92
N SER A 80 -42.39 -10.42 -21.68
CA SER A 80 -41.26 -10.39 -22.62
C SER A 80 -41.51 -11.34 -23.80
N ALA A 81 -40.63 -11.37 -24.81
CA ALA A 81 -40.76 -12.27 -25.96
C ALA A 81 -40.98 -13.75 -25.54
N ALA A 82 -40.17 -14.25 -24.60
CA ALA A 82 -40.33 -15.59 -24.05
C ALA A 82 -41.28 -15.63 -22.84
N ASN A 83 -40.92 -14.94 -21.75
CA ASN A 83 -41.47 -15.18 -20.41
C ASN A 83 -42.26 -13.99 -19.85
N TRP A 84 -43.13 -14.25 -18.87
CA TRP A 84 -43.60 -13.20 -17.96
C TRP A 84 -42.44 -12.74 -17.06
N ILE A 85 -42.26 -11.43 -16.90
CA ILE A 85 -41.24 -10.79 -16.06
C ILE A 85 -41.95 -9.85 -15.08
N GLU A 86 -41.55 -9.88 -13.81
CA GLU A 86 -42.09 -9.01 -12.77
C GLU A 86 -41.41 -7.62 -12.83
N VAL A 87 -42.21 -6.55 -12.85
CA VAL A 87 -41.73 -5.16 -12.94
C VAL A 87 -41.24 -4.65 -11.58
N VAL A 88 -41.90 -5.10 -10.51
CA VAL A 88 -41.45 -4.90 -9.13
C VAL A 88 -41.16 -6.27 -8.52
N ASP A 89 -40.17 -6.95 -9.11
CA ASP A 89 -39.60 -8.13 -8.47
C ASP A 89 -38.97 -7.70 -7.14
N THR A 90 -39.21 -8.49 -6.09
CA THR A 90 -38.41 -8.46 -4.86
C THR A 90 -36.89 -8.44 -5.11
N ALA A 91 -36.41 -9.09 -6.18
CA ALA A 91 -35.02 -9.12 -6.60
C ALA A 91 -34.57 -7.85 -7.35
N HIS A 92 -35.45 -6.90 -7.68
CA HIS A 92 -35.11 -5.58 -8.22
C HIS A 92 -35.59 -4.41 -7.35
N GLN A 93 -35.94 -4.68 -6.09
CA GLN A 93 -35.67 -3.76 -4.97
C GLN A 93 -34.14 -3.67 -4.73
N GLN A 94 -33.42 -3.27 -5.79
CA GLN A 94 -31.97 -3.10 -5.92
C GLN A 94 -31.18 -3.28 -4.62
N TRP A 95 -31.29 -2.23 -3.83
CA TRP A 95 -30.43 -1.92 -2.71
C TRP A 95 -31.39 -1.35 -1.65
N SER A 96 -31.77 -2.17 -0.67
CA SER A 96 -33.02 -2.01 0.10
C SER A 96 -32.83 -1.32 1.45
N LYS A 97 -33.79 -0.45 1.80
CA LYS A 97 -33.77 0.29 3.06
C LYS A 97 -34.01 -0.62 4.26
N ALA A 98 -32.95 -0.85 5.04
CA ALA A 98 -33.12 -1.31 6.41
C ALA A 98 -33.70 -0.16 7.26
N PRO A 99 -34.57 -0.42 8.26
CA PRO A 99 -35.05 0.63 9.17
C PRO A 99 -33.92 1.30 9.98
N ASN A 100 -32.71 0.73 9.93
CA ASN A 100 -31.54 1.04 10.76
C ASN A 100 -30.32 1.53 9.94
N GLY A 101 -30.47 1.77 8.63
CA GLY A 101 -29.39 2.30 7.77
C GLY A 101 -28.30 1.28 7.43
N SER A 102 -28.49 0.54 6.34
CA SER A 102 -27.44 -0.33 5.75
C SER A 102 -27.51 -0.24 4.23
N ASP A 103 -27.68 0.99 3.78
CA ASP A 103 -28.16 1.38 2.48
C ASP A 103 -26.97 1.70 1.57
N LEU A 104 -26.42 0.63 1.03
CA LEU A 104 -26.52 0.36 -0.40
C LEU A 104 -27.80 1.04 -1.02
N TYR A 105 -27.95 1.75 -2.16
CA TYR A 105 -27.21 2.59 -3.13
C TYR A 105 -26.28 2.13 -4.33
N LEU A 106 -26.89 1.76 -5.48
CA LEU A 106 -26.30 1.89 -6.84
C LEU A 106 -26.86 3.13 -7.58
N PRO A 107 -26.09 4.22 -7.77
CA PRO A 107 -26.44 5.25 -8.74
C PRO A 107 -26.18 4.81 -10.19
N TYR A 108 -26.76 5.57 -11.13
CA TYR A 108 -26.75 5.34 -12.59
C TYR A 108 -25.36 5.41 -13.28
N PHE A 109 -24.25 5.33 -12.53
CA PHE A 109 -22.90 5.69 -12.97
C PHE A 109 -21.79 4.71 -12.54
N ARG A 110 -22.06 3.39 -12.51
CA ARG A 110 -21.05 2.33 -12.26
C ARG A 110 -20.28 2.49 -10.94
N ARG A 111 -20.94 3.02 -9.90
CA ARG A 111 -20.38 3.27 -8.56
C ARG A 111 -21.19 2.52 -7.51
N VAL A 112 -20.56 2.20 -6.39
CA VAL A 112 -21.14 1.52 -5.22
C VAL A 112 -21.06 2.47 -4.03
N GLY A 113 -22.21 2.92 -3.52
CA GLY A 113 -22.29 3.67 -2.28
C GLY A 113 -22.78 2.77 -1.15
N ILE A 114 -22.06 2.73 -0.03
CA ILE A 114 -22.51 2.11 1.22
C ILE A 114 -22.73 3.22 2.24
N ASN A 115 -23.98 3.44 2.64
CA ASN A 115 -24.42 4.56 3.48
C ASN A 115 -24.07 5.97 2.92
N ASN A 116 -23.73 6.05 1.63
CA ASN A 116 -23.48 7.28 0.87
C ASN A 116 -24.30 7.28 -0.44
N SER A 117 -25.24 8.20 -0.57
CA SER A 117 -26.08 8.35 -1.78
C SER A 117 -25.44 9.15 -2.90
N VAL A 118 -24.23 9.70 -2.71
CA VAL A 118 -23.44 10.39 -3.75
C VAL A 118 -21.98 9.90 -3.67
N PRO A 119 -21.71 8.64 -4.06
CA PRO A 119 -20.36 8.09 -4.02
C PRO A 119 -19.43 8.86 -4.96
N ASN A 120 -18.34 9.42 -4.42
CA ASN A 120 -17.34 10.16 -5.20
C ASN A 120 -16.40 9.20 -5.94
N PHE A 121 -16.18 8.00 -5.39
CA PHE A 121 -15.36 6.94 -5.95
C PHE A 121 -16.19 5.76 -6.49
N PRO A 122 -15.61 4.84 -7.28
CA PRO A 122 -16.29 3.62 -7.74
C PRO A 122 -16.78 2.70 -6.62
N LEU A 123 -16.13 2.74 -5.46
CA LEU A 123 -16.62 2.20 -4.19
C LEU A 123 -16.39 3.27 -3.13
N ASP A 124 -17.46 3.67 -2.46
CA ASP A 124 -17.48 4.71 -1.43
C ASP A 124 -18.23 4.15 -0.21
N VAL A 125 -17.54 4.06 0.93
CA VAL A 125 -18.07 3.47 2.16
C VAL A 125 -18.05 4.55 3.23
N TYR A 126 -19.23 4.99 3.66
CA TYR A 126 -19.40 6.03 4.66
C TYR A 126 -20.02 5.45 5.93
N GLY A 127 -19.92 6.19 7.03
CA GLY A 127 -20.53 5.82 8.30
C GLY A 127 -20.53 7.00 9.27
N TYR A 128 -21.34 6.87 10.31
CA TYR A 128 -21.73 7.92 11.23
C TYR A 128 -21.05 7.76 12.59
N SER A 129 -21.18 8.76 13.47
CA SER A 129 -20.63 8.70 14.84
C SER A 129 -21.30 7.65 15.74
N SER A 130 -22.39 7.04 15.29
CA SER A 130 -23.04 5.86 15.89
C SER A 130 -22.33 4.54 15.57
N ASP A 131 -21.49 4.52 14.53
CA ASP A 131 -21.04 3.28 13.91
C ASP A 131 -19.70 2.85 14.53
N ASN A 132 -19.45 1.54 14.59
CA ASN A 132 -18.24 0.98 15.21
C ASN A 132 -17.01 1.07 14.27
N GLY A 133 -16.74 2.28 13.78
CA GLY A 133 -15.77 2.57 12.73
C GLY A 133 -16.28 2.26 11.32
N VAL A 134 -15.71 2.95 10.33
CA VAL A 134 -15.99 2.76 8.90
C VAL A 134 -14.89 1.88 8.31
N ALA A 135 -15.21 0.67 7.85
CA ALA A 135 -14.20 -0.29 7.41
C ALA A 135 -14.69 -1.27 6.34
N LEU A 136 -13.90 -1.46 5.28
CA LEU A 136 -14.03 -2.59 4.36
C LEU A 136 -13.51 -3.87 5.02
N ARG A 137 -14.38 -4.59 5.74
CA ARG A 137 -13.99 -5.82 6.45
C ARG A 137 -13.88 -7.01 5.51
N LEU A 138 -12.66 -7.34 5.11
CA LEU A 138 -12.32 -8.63 4.51
C LEU A 138 -12.00 -9.65 5.62
N LYS A 139 -12.45 -10.91 5.49
CA LYS A 139 -12.13 -12.00 6.45
C LYS A 139 -12.03 -13.36 5.75
N ASN A 140 -10.85 -13.98 5.75
CA ASN A 140 -10.70 -15.42 5.62
C ASN A 140 -10.94 -16.08 7.01
N PRO A 141 -11.89 -17.01 7.17
CA PRO A 141 -12.22 -17.62 8.47
C PRO A 141 -11.40 -18.87 8.82
N THR A 142 -10.37 -19.21 8.05
CA THR A 142 -9.49 -20.35 8.29
C THR A 142 -8.74 -20.28 9.62
N THR A 143 -8.48 -21.45 10.22
CA THR A 143 -7.72 -21.62 11.48
C THR A 143 -6.24 -21.95 11.24
N THR A 144 -5.84 -22.21 9.99
CA THR A 144 -4.46 -22.52 9.61
C THR A 144 -3.57 -21.28 9.73
N VAL A 145 -2.36 -21.43 10.26
CA VAL A 145 -1.35 -20.36 10.38
C VAL A 145 -0.72 -20.06 9.01
N GLY A 146 -0.50 -18.78 8.69
CA GLY A 146 0.05 -18.35 7.41
C GLY A 146 -1.01 -18.10 6.33
N GLU A 147 -2.27 -18.44 6.61
CA GLU A 147 -3.43 -18.08 5.76
C GLU A 147 -3.63 -16.57 5.69
N ARG A 148 -4.14 -16.10 4.56
CA ARG A 148 -4.08 -14.68 4.21
C ARG A 148 -5.47 -14.12 3.88
N THR A 149 -5.67 -12.85 4.21
CA THR A 149 -6.77 -12.02 3.68
C THR A 149 -6.14 -10.73 3.17
N SER A 150 -6.42 -10.35 1.92
CA SER A 150 -5.68 -9.26 1.27
C SER A 150 -6.57 -8.31 0.48
N LEU A 151 -6.22 -7.03 0.49
CA LEU A 151 -6.54 -6.12 -0.61
C LEU A 151 -5.45 -6.28 -1.67
N LEU A 152 -5.80 -6.85 -2.82
CA LEU A 152 -4.92 -7.00 -3.98
C LEU A 152 -5.04 -5.76 -4.87
N LEU A 153 -3.89 -5.19 -5.26
CA LEU A 153 -3.77 -4.06 -6.17
C LEU A 153 -2.94 -4.53 -7.36
N SER A 154 -3.53 -4.55 -8.56
CA SER A 154 -2.86 -5.01 -9.79
C SER A 154 -2.91 -3.97 -10.90
N THR A 155 -1.88 -3.99 -11.74
CA THR A 155 -1.70 -3.11 -12.91
C THR A 155 -1.05 -3.90 -14.03
N ASN A 156 -1.33 -3.54 -15.28
CA ASN A 156 -0.63 -4.11 -16.42
C ASN A 156 0.45 -3.12 -16.89
N ASP A 157 1.67 -3.60 -17.12
CA ASP A 157 2.70 -2.84 -17.82
C ASP A 157 2.32 -2.64 -19.29
N TYR A 158 3.00 -1.73 -19.99
CA TYR A 158 2.82 -1.49 -21.44
C TYR A 158 2.89 -2.78 -22.31
N ASN A 159 3.67 -3.77 -21.87
CA ASN A 159 3.82 -5.06 -22.56
C ASN A 159 2.74 -6.10 -22.19
N GLY A 160 1.71 -5.74 -21.41
CA GLY A 160 0.67 -6.65 -20.94
C GLY A 160 1.08 -7.53 -19.74
N ASN A 161 2.29 -7.36 -19.19
CA ASN A 161 2.72 -8.06 -17.98
C ASN A 161 1.87 -7.64 -16.78
N GLN A 162 1.37 -8.62 -16.01
CA GLN A 162 0.59 -8.36 -14.79
C GLN A 162 1.51 -8.11 -13.60
N GLY A 163 1.61 -6.85 -13.17
CA GLY A 163 2.19 -6.47 -11.87
C GLY A 163 1.12 -6.53 -10.78
N ALA A 164 1.49 -6.96 -9.57
CA ALA A 164 0.62 -6.82 -8.40
C ALA A 164 1.38 -6.61 -7.10
N ALA A 165 0.73 -5.88 -6.19
CA ALA A 165 1.09 -5.72 -4.80
C ALA A 165 -0.14 -5.95 -3.92
N ALA A 166 0.05 -6.30 -2.65
CA ALA A 166 -1.08 -6.47 -1.73
C ALA A 166 -0.76 -5.98 -0.32
N ILE A 167 -1.81 -5.47 0.34
CA ILE A 167 -1.83 -5.25 1.79
C ILE A 167 -2.61 -6.42 2.38
N SER A 168 -1.97 -7.21 3.24
CA SER A 168 -2.52 -8.47 3.73
C SER A 168 -2.55 -8.51 5.25
N SER A 169 -3.62 -9.03 5.83
CA SER A 169 -3.54 -9.71 7.12
C SER A 169 -3.11 -11.16 6.89
N ILE A 170 -2.19 -11.66 7.72
CA ILE A 170 -1.77 -13.07 7.78
C ILE A 170 -2.13 -13.61 9.16
N SER A 171 -2.74 -14.79 9.22
CA SER A 171 -3.01 -15.51 10.47
C SER A 171 -1.71 -15.95 11.16
N SER A 172 -1.70 -15.83 12.48
CA SER A 172 -0.63 -16.32 13.36
C SER A 172 -1.19 -17.29 14.40
N VAL A 173 -0.31 -17.77 15.28
CA VAL A 173 -0.69 -18.57 16.45
C VAL A 173 -1.63 -17.78 17.38
N ASN A 174 -2.50 -18.49 18.09
CA ASN A 174 -3.37 -17.96 19.15
C ASN A 174 -4.24 -16.75 18.75
N GLY A 175 -4.62 -16.64 17.47
CA GLY A 175 -5.45 -15.55 16.96
C GLY A 175 -4.70 -14.24 16.71
N GLY A 176 -3.37 -14.20 16.93
CA GLY A 176 -2.53 -13.10 16.48
C GLY A 176 -2.62 -12.92 14.97
N GLN A 177 -2.43 -11.69 14.50
CA GLN A 177 -2.36 -11.38 13.07
C GLN A 177 -1.10 -10.59 12.76
N HIS A 178 -0.66 -10.65 11.50
CA HIS A 178 0.46 -9.89 10.99
C HIS A 178 -0.02 -9.01 9.83
N LEU A 179 0.33 -7.72 9.85
CA LEU A 179 0.17 -6.87 8.68
C LEU A 179 1.36 -7.12 7.75
N ALA A 180 1.13 -7.41 6.47
CA ALA A 180 2.18 -7.67 5.50
C ALA A 180 1.95 -6.93 4.19
N PHE A 181 3.01 -6.31 3.69
CA PHE A 181 3.10 -5.71 2.36
C PHE A 181 3.81 -6.69 1.44
N THR A 182 3.15 -7.05 0.35
CA THR A 182 3.66 -8.01 -0.62
C THR A 182 3.72 -7.45 -2.03
N THR A 183 4.64 -7.98 -2.85
CA THR A 183 4.83 -7.57 -4.25
C THR A 183 5.24 -8.76 -5.10
N ILE A 184 4.83 -8.80 -6.36
CA ILE A 184 5.33 -9.75 -7.36
C ILE A 184 6.66 -9.22 -7.94
N PRO A 185 7.75 -10.02 -8.02
CA PRO A 185 8.98 -9.66 -8.72
C PRO A 185 8.75 -9.55 -10.23
N ALA A 186 9.51 -8.66 -10.90
CA ALA A 186 9.49 -8.56 -12.35
C ALA A 186 9.78 -9.93 -13.01
N GLY A 187 8.96 -10.31 -13.99
CA GLY A 187 9.06 -11.60 -14.70
C GLY A 187 8.34 -12.79 -14.04
N ALA A 188 7.81 -12.67 -12.81
CA ALA A 188 6.99 -13.72 -12.21
C ALA A 188 5.57 -13.74 -12.80
N GLN A 189 5.27 -14.77 -13.60
CA GLN A 189 4.10 -14.87 -14.49
C GLN A 189 2.73 -15.11 -13.80
N THR A 190 2.63 -15.12 -12.47
CA THR A 190 1.42 -15.56 -11.76
C THR A 190 0.98 -14.56 -10.71
N ALA A 191 -0.18 -13.92 -10.91
CA ALA A 191 -0.74 -12.86 -10.06
C ALA A 191 -0.96 -13.23 -8.57
N ASN A 192 -0.82 -14.51 -8.20
CA ASN A 192 -1.06 -15.03 -6.86
C ASN A 192 0.23 -15.29 -6.05
N SER A 193 1.43 -15.26 -6.65
CA SER A 193 2.71 -15.52 -5.96
C SER A 193 3.33 -14.24 -5.36
N THR A 194 2.57 -13.50 -4.56
CA THR A 194 3.07 -12.25 -3.93
C THR A 194 4.08 -12.54 -2.81
N TYR A 195 5.28 -11.95 -2.87
CA TYR A 195 6.33 -12.16 -1.87
C TYR A 195 6.22 -11.13 -0.75
N GLU A 196 6.29 -11.56 0.52
CA GLU A 196 6.45 -10.67 1.68
C GLU A 196 7.74 -9.85 1.55
N ARG A 197 7.62 -8.51 1.61
CA ARG A 197 8.75 -7.58 1.61
C ARG A 197 8.93 -6.90 2.96
N VAL A 198 7.81 -6.43 3.53
CA VAL A 198 7.74 -5.81 4.85
C VAL A 198 6.57 -6.43 5.61
N ARG A 199 6.75 -6.68 6.91
CA ARG A 199 5.68 -7.10 7.83
C ARG A 199 5.75 -6.33 9.14
N ILE A 200 4.61 -6.20 9.81
CA ILE A 200 4.51 -5.92 11.24
C ILE A 200 3.91 -7.17 11.87
N ASP A 201 4.61 -7.78 12.82
CA ASP A 201 4.13 -8.98 13.50
C ASP A 201 3.08 -8.66 14.58
N SER A 202 2.54 -9.71 15.23
CA SER A 202 1.54 -9.57 16.29
C SER A 202 2.09 -8.99 17.60
N SER A 203 3.42 -8.82 17.69
CA SER A 203 4.15 -8.20 18.81
C SER A 203 4.48 -6.73 18.53
N GLY A 204 4.10 -6.21 17.35
CA GLY A 204 4.45 -4.87 16.88
C GLY A 204 5.94 -4.73 16.53
N ASN A 205 6.60 -5.78 16.02
CA ASN A 205 7.95 -5.77 15.49
C ASN A 205 7.91 -5.66 13.95
N VAL A 206 8.71 -4.78 13.36
CA VAL A 206 8.80 -4.59 11.92
C VAL A 206 9.89 -5.49 11.33
N GLY A 207 9.53 -6.37 10.41
CA GLY A 207 10.47 -7.20 9.64
C GLY A 207 10.57 -6.75 8.19
N ILE A 208 11.80 -6.52 7.69
CA ILE A 208 12.08 -6.25 6.28
C ILE A 208 12.96 -7.39 5.74
N GLY A 209 12.47 -8.12 4.73
CA GLY A 209 13.15 -9.31 4.21
C GLY A 209 13.22 -10.51 5.18
N THR A 210 12.61 -10.42 6.37
CA THR A 210 12.49 -11.48 7.38
C THR A 210 11.02 -11.74 7.73
N LYS A 211 10.68 -13.00 8.02
CA LYS A 211 9.35 -13.40 8.52
C LYS A 211 9.25 -13.48 10.04
N THR A 212 10.38 -13.39 10.75
CA THR A 212 10.47 -13.61 12.21
C THR A 212 11.31 -12.52 12.84
N PRO A 213 10.81 -11.26 12.90
CA PRO A 213 11.58 -10.13 13.40
C PRO A 213 11.86 -10.22 14.91
N GLN A 214 13.13 -10.38 15.28
CA GLN A 214 13.58 -10.57 16.66
C GLN A 214 13.72 -9.25 17.44
N GLN A 215 13.65 -8.12 16.74
CA GLN A 215 13.77 -6.76 17.28
C GLN A 215 12.64 -5.86 16.75
N LYS A 216 12.48 -4.68 17.36
CA LYS A 216 11.43 -3.71 16.96
C LYS A 216 11.53 -3.28 15.49
N LEU A 217 12.75 -3.23 14.95
CA LEU A 217 13.04 -3.25 13.52
C LEU A 217 14.12 -4.31 13.28
N ASP A 218 13.84 -5.24 12.37
CA ASP A 218 14.73 -6.32 11.95
C ASP A 218 14.81 -6.34 10.43
N VAL A 219 16.03 -6.28 9.87
CA VAL A 219 16.28 -6.15 8.43
C VAL A 219 17.27 -7.22 7.98
N ASN A 220 16.79 -8.15 7.16
CA ASN A 220 17.61 -9.17 6.52
C ASN A 220 18.30 -8.58 5.27
N GLY A 221 19.29 -7.72 5.49
CA GLY A 221 20.07 -7.06 4.44
C GLY A 221 20.67 -5.72 4.87
N SER A 222 21.44 -5.11 3.97
CA SER A 222 22.11 -3.83 4.24
C SER A 222 21.12 -2.66 4.33
N ILE A 223 21.22 -1.86 5.39
CA ILE A 223 20.45 -0.63 5.56
C ILE A 223 21.30 0.56 5.07
N LYS A 224 20.76 1.37 4.13
CA LYS A 224 21.33 2.67 3.78
C LYS A 224 20.63 3.77 4.56
N LEU A 225 21.38 4.53 5.36
CA LEU A 225 20.88 5.68 6.11
C LEU A 225 21.44 6.99 5.53
N THR A 226 20.64 8.05 5.59
CA THR A 226 21.05 9.44 5.29
C THR A 226 21.13 10.32 6.54
N GLY A 227 20.57 9.86 7.67
CA GLY A 227 20.69 10.46 9.00
C GLY A 227 21.39 9.52 10.00
N THR A 228 21.43 9.91 11.26
CA THR A 228 22.05 9.15 12.36
C THR A 228 21.11 8.10 12.96
N VAL A 229 21.68 7.03 13.51
CA VAL A 229 20.97 6.18 14.49
C VAL A 229 21.16 6.82 15.87
N THR A 230 20.07 7.19 16.52
CA THR A 230 20.09 7.77 17.87
C THR A 230 19.67 6.73 18.90
N ASN A 231 20.51 6.47 19.90
CA ASN A 231 20.11 5.66 21.06
C ASN A 231 19.82 6.58 22.27
N PRO A 232 18.56 6.75 22.70
CA PRO A 232 18.22 7.67 23.77
C PRO A 232 18.79 7.27 25.15
N SER A 233 19.24 6.03 25.35
CA SER A 233 19.82 5.57 26.63
C SER A 233 21.33 5.82 26.79
N THR A 234 22.05 6.18 25.73
CA THR A 234 23.52 6.42 25.76
C THR A 234 23.92 7.81 25.26
N GLY A 235 22.96 8.70 25.00
CA GLY A 235 23.20 9.97 24.33
C GLY A 235 23.35 9.82 22.81
N THR A 236 23.50 10.95 22.12
CA THR A 236 23.37 11.06 20.65
C THR A 236 24.49 10.42 19.83
N THR A 237 25.51 9.82 20.48
CA THR A 237 26.68 9.25 19.80
C THR A 237 26.31 8.03 18.95
N ASN A 238 26.58 8.12 17.65
CA ASN A 238 26.36 7.03 16.71
C ASN A 238 27.41 5.92 16.88
N LEU A 239 27.00 4.78 17.45
CA LEU A 239 27.87 3.62 17.68
C LEU A 239 28.18 2.78 16.42
N LEU A 240 27.71 3.20 15.24
CA LEU A 240 28.11 2.60 13.96
C LEU A 240 29.50 3.12 13.54
N PRO A 241 30.50 2.24 13.32
CA PRO A 241 31.78 2.65 12.77
C PRO A 241 31.63 3.32 11.40
N LEU A 242 32.36 4.42 11.19
CA LEU A 242 32.56 5.02 9.88
C LEU A 242 33.46 4.13 9.01
N ALA A 243 34.50 3.55 9.60
CA ALA A 243 35.36 2.55 8.99
C ALA A 243 36.04 1.69 10.06
N PHE A 244 36.41 0.46 9.73
CA PHE A 244 37.21 -0.40 10.59
C PHE A 244 38.12 -1.29 9.74
N GLY A 245 39.24 -1.75 10.29
CA GLY A 245 40.10 -2.68 9.58
C GLY A 245 41.31 -3.17 10.37
N THR A 246 42.03 -4.08 9.74
CA THR A 246 43.34 -4.58 10.19
C THR A 246 44.35 -4.27 9.09
N VAL A 247 45.47 -3.66 9.49
CA VAL A 247 46.52 -3.15 8.62
C VAL A 247 47.81 -3.90 8.96
N SER A 248 48.58 -4.28 7.94
CA SER A 248 49.89 -4.90 8.14
C SER A 248 50.94 -3.87 8.56
N SER A 249 52.04 -4.37 9.12
CA SER A 249 53.30 -3.65 9.28
C SER A 249 53.82 -2.95 8.01
N THR A 250 53.36 -3.33 6.81
CA THR A 250 53.68 -2.71 5.52
C THR A 250 52.58 -1.78 4.97
N GLY A 251 51.56 -1.46 5.76
CA GLY A 251 50.42 -0.62 5.36
C GLY A 251 49.36 -1.34 4.50
N THR A 252 49.51 -2.63 4.24
CA THR A 252 48.55 -3.40 3.43
C THR A 252 47.27 -3.64 4.22
N ILE A 253 46.11 -3.39 3.63
CA ILE A 253 44.82 -3.73 4.25
C ILE A 253 44.65 -5.25 4.24
N ILE A 254 44.55 -5.85 5.43
CA ILE A 254 44.38 -7.30 5.61
C ILE A 254 42.88 -7.67 5.64
N ASN A 255 42.06 -6.83 6.29
CA ASN A 255 40.61 -6.96 6.36
C ASN A 255 39.99 -5.60 6.75
N GLY A 256 38.69 -5.40 6.52
CA GLY A 256 37.97 -4.23 7.03
C GLY A 256 36.68 -3.91 6.27
N SER A 257 36.12 -2.73 6.55
CA SER A 257 34.86 -2.23 5.99
C SER A 257 34.87 -1.85 4.51
N GLY A 258 36.01 -1.97 3.81
CA GLY A 258 36.14 -1.78 2.37
C GLY A 258 35.97 -0.34 1.84
N ASN A 259 35.69 0.63 2.71
CA ASN A 259 35.42 2.03 2.38
C ASN A 259 36.56 3.00 2.78
N PHE A 260 37.76 2.48 3.04
CA PHE A 260 38.92 3.26 3.46
C PHE A 260 40.17 2.89 2.65
N THR A 261 41.15 3.79 2.65
CA THR A 261 42.49 3.56 2.11
C THR A 261 43.54 3.77 3.21
N VAL A 262 44.71 3.15 3.04
CA VAL A 262 45.87 3.32 3.92
C VAL A 262 47.08 3.71 3.08
N SER A 263 47.90 4.63 3.56
CA SER A 263 49.27 4.84 3.08
C SER A 263 50.27 4.67 4.23
N HIS A 264 51.36 3.97 3.96
CA HIS A 264 52.51 3.84 4.87
C HIS A 264 53.55 4.87 4.43
N SER A 265 53.76 5.91 5.23
CA SER A 265 54.59 7.05 4.83
C SER A 265 56.06 6.85 5.19
N THR A 266 56.32 6.44 6.43
CA THR A 266 57.65 6.12 6.96
C THR A 266 57.51 5.03 8.02
N THR A 267 58.62 4.54 8.56
CA THR A 267 58.60 3.56 9.66
C THR A 267 57.68 4.03 10.79
N GLY A 268 56.73 3.17 11.19
CA GLY A 268 55.75 3.43 12.25
C GLY A 268 54.64 4.43 11.93
N VAL A 269 54.57 5.04 10.74
CA VAL A 269 53.60 6.10 10.40
C VAL A 269 52.66 5.67 9.27
N TYR A 270 51.38 5.50 9.60
CA TYR A 270 50.33 5.07 8.69
C TYR A 270 49.19 6.11 8.65
N PHE A 271 48.75 6.54 7.47
CA PHE A 271 47.60 7.42 7.32
C PHE A 271 46.38 6.63 6.83
N ILE A 272 45.26 6.77 7.53
CA ILE A 272 43.97 6.15 7.19
C ILE A 272 43.02 7.24 6.68
N GLN A 273 42.47 7.04 5.49
CA GLN A 273 41.48 7.94 4.89
C GLN A 273 40.18 7.20 4.59
N VAL A 274 39.04 7.85 4.83
CA VAL A 274 37.72 7.39 4.37
C VAL A 274 37.26 8.36 3.26
N PRO A 275 37.42 8.00 1.97
CA PRO A 275 37.06 8.89 0.86
C PRO A 275 35.61 9.39 0.94
N GLY A 276 35.41 10.66 0.60
CA GLY A 276 34.10 11.32 0.66
C GLY A 276 33.60 11.66 2.08
N THR A 277 34.36 11.39 3.14
CA THR A 277 33.99 11.78 4.52
C THR A 277 34.99 12.76 5.13
N THR A 278 34.47 13.76 5.84
CA THR A 278 35.27 14.66 6.67
C THR A 278 35.70 13.98 7.98
N ILE A 279 37.01 13.86 8.22
CA ILE A 279 37.61 13.24 9.42
C ILE A 279 38.39 14.30 10.19
N THR A 280 37.97 14.60 11.42
CA THR A 280 38.63 15.56 12.32
C THR A 280 38.43 15.15 13.78
N SER A 281 39.24 15.71 14.68
CA SER A 281 39.05 15.60 16.15
C SER A 281 37.71 16.16 16.64
N THR A 282 37.02 16.99 15.86
CA THR A 282 35.73 17.61 16.21
C THR A 282 34.50 16.83 15.76
N ASN A 283 34.66 15.75 15.00
CA ASN A 283 33.53 14.94 14.48
C ASN A 283 33.80 13.43 14.39
N THR A 284 35.01 12.97 14.71
CA THR A 284 35.37 11.55 14.70
C THR A 284 36.24 11.19 15.90
N MET A 285 36.23 9.90 16.25
CA MET A 285 37.11 9.29 17.25
C MET A 285 37.75 8.06 16.63
N CYS A 286 39.05 7.84 16.84
CA CYS A 286 39.68 6.57 16.48
C CYS A 286 39.90 5.71 17.73
N ILE A 287 39.88 4.39 17.53
CA ILE A 287 40.42 3.41 18.48
C ILE A 287 41.41 2.57 17.68
N ILE A 288 42.63 2.40 18.20
CA ILE A 288 43.70 1.59 17.60
C ILE A 288 44.14 0.52 18.60
N THR A 289 44.47 -0.67 18.12
CA THR A 289 44.91 -1.80 18.95
C THR A 289 46.05 -2.60 18.31
N PRO A 290 47.04 -3.06 19.08
CA PRO A 290 48.11 -3.91 18.58
C PRO A 290 47.57 -5.28 18.16
N ARG A 291 48.12 -5.86 17.09
CA ARG A 291 47.83 -7.24 16.69
C ARG A 291 48.72 -8.22 17.47
N ALA A 292 48.24 -9.45 17.67
CA ALA A 292 48.98 -10.50 18.37
C ALA A 292 50.25 -10.93 17.61
N GLY A 293 51.29 -11.33 18.36
CA GLY A 293 52.60 -11.73 17.82
C GLY A 293 53.76 -10.79 18.20
N ILE A 294 53.52 -9.79 19.03
CA ILE A 294 54.50 -8.75 19.39
C ILE A 294 54.54 -8.58 20.92
N ASN A 295 55.69 -8.22 21.47
CA ASN A 295 55.86 -7.93 22.91
C ASN A 295 55.21 -6.59 23.27
N THR A 296 53.89 -6.61 23.48
CA THR A 296 53.04 -5.45 23.79
C THR A 296 53.54 -4.63 24.99
N SER A 297 54.25 -5.26 25.93
CA SER A 297 54.95 -4.66 27.07
C SER A 297 55.97 -3.55 26.74
N SER A 298 56.22 -3.26 25.46
CA SER A 298 57.18 -2.26 24.99
C SER A 298 56.63 -1.32 23.90
N ILE A 299 55.35 -1.37 23.58
CA ILE A 299 54.77 -0.65 22.43
C ILE A 299 53.90 0.52 22.90
N GLU A 300 54.13 1.69 22.32
CA GLU A 300 53.19 2.80 22.35
C GLU A 300 52.53 2.93 20.97
N MET A 301 51.20 3.06 20.97
CA MET A 301 50.42 3.41 19.78
C MET A 301 49.66 4.71 20.06
N ARG A 302 49.76 5.67 19.14
CA ARG A 302 49.01 6.93 19.16
C ARG A 302 48.25 7.09 17.85
N TYR A 303 47.18 7.88 17.88
CA TYR A 303 46.61 8.44 16.67
C TYR A 303 46.43 9.94 16.82
N ASP A 304 46.53 10.64 15.70
CA ASP A 304 46.34 12.08 15.59
C ASP A 304 45.57 12.39 14.29
N TYR A 305 45.09 13.63 14.14
CA TYR A 305 44.29 14.05 12.99
C TYR A 305 45.11 14.94 12.06
N PHE A 306 45.49 14.40 10.90
CA PHE A 306 46.29 15.12 9.91
C PHE A 306 45.46 15.45 8.67
N GLY A 307 45.03 16.71 8.56
CA GLY A 307 44.17 17.19 7.47
C GLY A 307 42.80 16.53 7.49
N ASN A 308 42.60 15.52 6.63
CA ASN A 308 41.36 14.74 6.51
C ASN A 308 41.64 13.23 6.63
N GLN A 309 42.62 12.86 7.45
CA GLN A 309 43.10 11.50 7.66
C GLN A 309 43.36 11.29 9.16
N VAL A 310 43.30 10.04 9.61
CA VAL A 310 43.86 9.64 10.90
C VAL A 310 45.30 9.21 10.66
N GLU A 311 46.26 9.90 11.27
CA GLU A 311 47.62 9.38 11.42
C GLU A 311 47.61 8.34 12.54
N VAL A 312 48.27 7.20 12.33
CA VAL A 312 48.55 6.19 13.34
C VAL A 312 50.07 6.07 13.48
N LEU A 313 50.56 6.42 14.66
CA LEU A 313 51.98 6.41 15.01
C LEU A 313 52.26 5.24 15.97
N ILE A 314 53.15 4.34 15.57
CA ILE A 314 53.54 3.16 16.35
C ILE A 314 55.03 3.25 16.69
N ARG A 315 55.34 3.14 17.98
CA ARG A 315 56.70 3.26 18.52
C ARG A 315 56.99 2.15 19.51
N GLN A 316 58.21 1.62 19.50
CA GLN A 316 58.72 0.77 20.56
C GLN A 316 59.56 1.61 21.53
N TYR A 317 59.30 1.47 22.84
CA TYR A 317 60.09 2.13 23.87
C TYR A 317 61.13 1.17 24.45
N TYR A 318 62.31 1.72 24.74
CA TYR A 318 63.42 1.01 25.37
C TYR A 318 63.82 1.75 26.65
N VAL A 319 64.07 1.00 27.72
CA VAL A 319 64.62 1.52 28.97
C VAL A 319 66.13 1.35 28.92
N TYR A 320 66.87 2.42 28.73
CA TYR A 320 68.33 2.40 28.81
C TYR A 320 68.78 2.77 30.22
N THR A 321 69.27 1.78 30.96
CA THR A 321 70.09 2.01 32.17
C THR A 321 71.55 2.10 31.76
N SER A 322 72.07 3.31 31.54
CA SER A 322 73.51 3.52 31.57
C SER A 322 74.04 3.31 33.00
N LEU A 323 75.25 2.77 33.14
CA LEU A 323 75.98 2.87 34.39
C LEU A 323 76.61 4.28 34.48
N ASP A 324 76.60 4.85 35.68
CA ASP A 324 77.40 6.02 36.01
C ASP A 324 78.89 5.62 35.90
N PRO A 325 79.68 6.19 34.98
CA PRO A 325 81.08 5.79 34.75
C PRO A 325 82.01 6.19 35.90
N THR A 326 81.53 7.01 36.85
CA THR A 326 82.25 7.49 38.03
C THR A 326 81.85 6.79 39.32
N THR A 327 80.60 6.31 39.46
CA THR A 327 80.14 5.64 40.70
C THR A 327 79.73 4.18 40.54
N GLY A 328 79.60 3.66 39.31
CA GLY A 328 79.18 2.28 39.04
C GLY A 328 77.71 1.98 39.36
N ASN A 329 76.94 2.97 39.81
CA ASN A 329 75.50 2.85 40.03
C ASN A 329 74.72 2.91 38.71
N LEU A 330 73.45 2.51 38.75
CA LEU A 330 72.51 2.78 37.66
C LEU A 330 72.29 4.30 37.57
N ALA A 331 72.68 4.91 36.45
CA ALA A 331 72.35 6.29 36.15
C ALA A 331 70.88 6.42 35.73
N SER A 332 70.40 7.66 35.56
CA SER A 332 69.00 7.98 35.24
C SER A 332 68.49 7.19 34.02
N ALA A 333 67.51 6.31 34.25
CA ALA A 333 66.92 5.50 33.19
C ALA A 333 66.20 6.37 32.15
N ALA A 334 66.69 6.36 30.91
CA ALA A 334 66.09 7.10 29.81
C ALA A 334 65.10 6.22 29.04
N LEU A 335 63.89 6.72 28.83
CA LEU A 335 62.90 6.15 27.90
C LEU A 335 63.15 6.68 26.49
N GLN A 336 63.71 5.86 25.61
CA GLN A 336 63.85 6.18 24.19
C GLN A 336 62.72 5.52 23.39
N TYR A 337 62.00 6.31 22.60
CA TYR A 337 60.96 5.84 21.68
C TYR A 337 61.50 5.82 20.25
N ASN A 338 61.53 4.64 19.62
CA ASN A 338 61.91 4.47 18.22
C ASN A 338 60.66 4.06 17.43
N ASN A 339 60.44 4.65 16.26
CA ASN A 339 59.32 4.24 15.39
C ASN A 339 59.45 2.77 14.96
N PHE A 340 58.34 2.04 14.95
CA PHE A 340 58.33 0.59 14.73
C PHE A 340 57.18 0.18 13.81
N ASN A 341 57.47 -0.60 12.77
CA ASN A 341 56.46 -1.14 11.87
C ASN A 341 55.74 -2.33 12.51
N SER A 342 54.41 -2.25 12.61
CA SER A 342 53.59 -3.21 13.34
C SER A 342 52.29 -3.48 12.61
N ASP A 343 51.81 -4.71 12.65
CA ASP A 343 50.41 -4.98 12.39
C ASP A 343 49.54 -4.34 13.49
N PHE A 344 48.41 -3.74 13.10
CA PHE A 344 47.45 -3.15 14.03
C PHE A 344 46.01 -3.28 13.50
N SER A 345 45.04 -3.11 14.39
CA SER A 345 43.63 -2.94 14.00
C SER A 345 43.14 -1.57 14.43
N PHE A 346 42.12 -1.06 13.74
CA PHE A 346 41.52 0.23 14.05
C PHE A 346 40.00 0.23 13.84
N VAL A 347 39.33 1.16 14.53
CA VAL A 347 37.93 1.52 14.31
C VAL A 347 37.81 3.04 14.37
N ILE A 348 37.26 3.67 13.34
CA ILE A 348 36.91 5.10 13.33
C ILE A 348 35.40 5.20 13.54
N TYR A 349 35.00 5.93 14.59
CA TYR A 349 33.61 6.33 14.83
C TYR A 349 33.39 7.76 14.39
N LYS A 350 32.14 8.11 14.05
CA LYS A 350 31.70 9.47 13.75
C LYS A 350 30.57 9.86 14.70
N PHE A 351 30.67 11.04 15.29
CA PHE A 351 29.65 11.63 16.17
C PHE A 351 29.05 12.91 15.58
#